data_AF-A0A0S7X0B9-F1
#
_entry.id   AF-A0A0S7X0B9-F1
#
_cell.length_a   1.000
_cell.length_b   1.000
_cell.length_c   1.000
_cell.angle_alpha   90.00
_cell.angle_beta   90.00
_cell.angle_gamma   90.00
#
_symmetry.space_group_name_H-M   'P 1'
#
loop_
_entity.id
_entity.type
_entity.pdbx_description
1 polymer ?
#
loop_
_entity_poly.entity_id
_entity_poly.type
_entity_poly.pdbx_seq_one_letter_code
_entity_poly.pdbx_strand_id
1 'polypeptide(L)'
;ANIHEEQNRGRSLTVIRSWDYWRRHFYWSSHHEVESLFLVAEMNGSVVAYSRANAGRLTEMGSLGEHAPAAFALLESTIRQLRKRDAGSFQVLVPEDHSLWALLSASENAEAAEHRGHWLRQIDWAGMLAYFEVAFRERARRAGIEPARPVTLSMGAQTVTLPLPSASEDAATTCDLELNQIDAFRLVTGAVRGSSLTDDAELGKLLDSLFEEDSPIFWPMDVV
;
A
#
# COMPACT_ATOMS: atom_id res chain seq x y z
N ALA A 1 6.07 -13.84 11.11
CA ALA A 1 5.61 -12.61 11.77
C ALA A 1 6.53 -11.44 11.44
N ASN A 2 7.77 -11.40 11.95
CA ASN A 2 8.68 -10.26 11.77
C ASN A 2 8.93 -9.88 10.29
N ILE A 3 9.13 -10.86 9.41
CA ILE A 3 9.34 -10.60 7.97
C ILE A 3 8.12 -9.91 7.34
N HIS A 4 6.91 -10.39 7.63
CA HIS A 4 5.67 -9.78 7.15
C HIS A 4 5.51 -8.35 7.68
N GLU A 5 5.83 -8.12 8.95
CA GLU A 5 5.74 -6.79 9.55
C GLU A 5 6.75 -5.81 8.94
N GLU A 6 7.97 -6.26 8.68
CA GLU A 6 9.00 -5.45 8.03
C GLU A 6 8.62 -5.07 6.60
N GLN A 7 8.14 -6.02 5.80
CA GLN A 7 7.72 -5.74 4.42
C GLN A 7 6.52 -4.81 4.32
N ASN A 8 5.61 -4.91 5.29
CA ASN A 8 4.43 -4.05 5.34
C ASN A 8 4.72 -2.73 6.10
N ARG A 9 5.92 -2.55 6.64
CA ARG A 9 6.30 -1.33 7.35
C ARG A 9 6.29 -0.16 6.37
N GLY A 10 5.46 0.83 6.67
CA GLY A 10 5.32 2.02 5.82
C GLY A 10 4.34 1.85 4.67
N ARG A 11 3.78 0.65 4.44
CA ARG A 11 2.69 0.42 3.50
C ARG A 11 1.34 0.60 4.20
N SER A 12 0.45 1.36 3.59
CA SER A 12 -0.88 1.61 4.14
C SER A 12 -1.85 0.49 3.80
N LEU A 13 -2.94 0.37 4.56
CA LEU A 13 -3.98 -0.66 4.38
C LEU A 13 -3.48 -2.11 4.48
N THR A 14 -2.25 -2.30 4.95
CA THR A 14 -1.74 -3.62 5.31
C THR A 14 -2.40 -4.11 6.59
N VAL A 15 -2.62 -5.41 6.69
CA VAL A 15 -3.22 -6.01 7.88
C VAL A 15 -2.13 -6.22 8.92
N ILE A 16 -2.25 -5.56 10.08
CA ILE A 16 -1.42 -5.88 11.24
C ILE A 16 -1.79 -7.28 11.73
N ARG A 17 -0.88 -8.23 11.54
CA ARG A 17 -1.05 -9.62 11.97
C ARG A 17 -0.28 -9.85 13.27
N SER A 18 -0.99 -9.81 14.39
CA SER A 18 -0.42 -10.08 15.71
C SER A 18 0.15 -11.50 15.83
N TRP A 19 0.96 -11.75 16.86
CA TRP A 19 1.43 -13.12 17.16
C TRP A 19 0.27 -14.10 17.36
N ASP A 20 -0.80 -13.66 18.03
CA ASP A 20 -2.02 -14.47 18.19
C ASP A 20 -2.72 -14.74 16.86
N TYR A 21 -2.73 -13.76 15.94
CA TYR A 21 -3.22 -13.98 14.59
C TYR A 21 -2.43 -15.10 13.92
N TRP A 22 -1.10 -15.01 13.92
CA TRP A 22 -0.26 -16.05 13.31
C TRP A 22 -0.50 -17.41 13.97
N ARG A 23 -0.57 -17.49 15.29
CA ARG A 23 -0.85 -18.77 15.99
C ARG A 23 -2.21 -19.37 15.65
N ARG A 24 -3.23 -18.55 15.38
CA ARG A 24 -4.62 -18.99 15.11
C ARG A 24 -4.95 -19.14 13.62
N HIS A 25 -4.19 -18.51 12.73
CA HIS A 25 -4.50 -18.46 11.29
C HIS A 25 -3.38 -19.03 10.42
N PHE A 26 -2.28 -19.49 11.02
CA PHE A 26 -1.31 -20.35 10.34
C PHE A 26 -1.86 -21.78 10.25
N TYR A 27 -2.94 -21.95 9.47
CA TYR A 27 -3.54 -23.23 9.14
C TYR A 27 -3.64 -23.38 7.62
N TRP A 28 -3.00 -24.44 7.10
CA TRP A 28 -2.96 -24.82 5.69
C TRP A 28 -4.35 -25.02 5.06
N SER A 29 -5.36 -25.31 5.89
CA SER A 29 -6.71 -25.70 5.47
C SER A 29 -7.59 -24.57 4.95
N SER A 30 -7.26 -23.30 5.19
CA SER A 30 -8.15 -22.18 4.87
C SER A 30 -8.10 -21.71 3.41
N HIS A 31 -7.04 -22.03 2.65
CA HIS A 31 -6.80 -21.46 1.31
C HIS A 31 -6.27 -22.49 0.28
N HIS A 32 -6.47 -23.80 0.53
CA HIS A 32 -5.85 -24.88 -0.27
C HIS A 32 -4.32 -24.76 -0.37
N GLU A 33 -3.68 -24.14 0.63
CA GLU A 33 -2.22 -24.04 0.66
C GLU A 33 -1.62 -25.42 0.89
N VAL A 34 -0.54 -25.71 0.17
CA VAL A 34 0.11 -27.02 0.24
C VAL A 34 1.28 -26.89 1.20
N GLU A 35 1.29 -27.65 2.29
CA GLU A 35 2.33 -27.58 3.32
C GLU A 35 3.75 -27.71 2.75
N SER A 36 3.97 -28.61 1.79
CA SER A 36 5.29 -28.76 1.13
C SER A 36 5.74 -27.54 0.29
N LEU A 37 4.82 -26.62 -0.01
CA LEU A 37 5.08 -25.37 -0.70
C LEU A 37 5.25 -24.19 0.27
N PHE A 38 5.18 -24.43 1.58
CA PHE A 38 5.67 -23.47 2.54
C PHE A 38 7.17 -23.60 2.68
N LEU A 39 7.88 -22.59 2.19
CA LEU A 39 9.33 -22.58 2.18
C LEU A 39 9.84 -21.42 3.02
N VAL A 40 10.96 -21.66 3.68
CA VAL A 40 11.70 -20.65 4.41
C VAL A 40 13.13 -20.62 3.89
N ALA A 41 13.69 -19.43 3.79
CA ALA A 41 15.11 -19.25 3.56
C ALA A 41 15.80 -18.98 4.89
N GLU A 42 16.85 -19.74 5.17
CA GLU A 42 17.64 -19.60 6.38
C GLU A 42 19.03 -19.09 6.04
N MET A 43 19.51 -18.13 6.84
CA MET A 43 20.88 -17.63 6.77
C MET A 43 21.42 -17.46 8.18
N ASN A 44 22.60 -18.02 8.46
CA ASN A 44 23.25 -17.95 9.77
C ASN A 44 22.34 -18.36 10.95
N GLY A 45 21.50 -19.38 10.75
CA GLY A 45 20.58 -19.90 11.77
C GLY A 45 19.33 -19.04 12.02
N SER A 46 19.07 -18.04 11.18
CA SER A 46 17.88 -17.19 11.23
C SER A 46 17.05 -17.30 9.95
N VAL A 47 15.73 -17.27 10.08
CA VAL A 47 14.83 -17.20 8.92
C VAL A 47 14.81 -15.78 8.39
N VAL A 48 15.13 -15.61 7.11
CA VAL A 48 15.28 -14.31 6.46
C VAL A 48 14.24 -14.05 5.36
N ALA A 49 13.58 -15.10 4.87
CA ALA A 49 12.50 -15.01 3.91
C ALA A 49 11.56 -16.21 4.04
N TYR A 50 10.33 -16.07 3.56
CA TYR A 50 9.35 -17.15 3.48
C TYR A 50 8.49 -17.05 2.23
N SER A 51 7.94 -18.16 1.79
CA SER A 51 6.93 -18.23 0.73
C SER A 51 5.80 -19.18 1.10
N ARG A 52 4.60 -18.84 0.66
CA ARG A 52 3.38 -19.65 0.75
C ARG A 52 2.80 -19.80 -0.64
N ALA A 53 2.40 -21.02 -1.01
CA ALA A 53 1.76 -21.28 -2.28
C ALA A 53 0.73 -22.41 -2.19
N ASN A 54 -0.16 -22.41 -3.17
CA ASN A 54 -1.03 -23.54 -3.48
C ASN A 54 -0.66 -24.14 -4.85
N ALA A 55 -1.48 -25.06 -5.36
CA ALA A 55 -1.19 -25.79 -6.60
C ALA A 55 -1.05 -24.92 -7.87
N GLY A 56 -1.55 -23.69 -7.86
CA GLY A 56 -1.51 -22.80 -9.03
C GLY A 56 -1.02 -21.38 -8.76
N ARG A 57 -0.71 -21.03 -7.51
CA ARG A 57 -0.44 -19.64 -7.14
C ARG A 57 0.49 -19.50 -5.94
N LEU A 58 1.42 -18.54 -6.01
CA LEU A 58 2.12 -17.98 -4.86
C LEU A 58 1.15 -17.06 -4.11
N THR A 59 0.71 -17.48 -2.92
CA THR A 59 -0.28 -16.74 -2.13
C THR A 59 0.35 -15.60 -1.33
N GLU A 60 1.58 -15.79 -0.88
CA GLU A 60 2.32 -14.78 -0.11
C GLU A 60 3.81 -15.05 -0.21
N MET A 61 4.63 -14.00 -0.27
CA MET A 61 6.07 -14.12 -0.15
C MET A 61 6.63 -12.92 0.59
N GLY A 62 7.65 -13.18 1.41
CA GLY A 62 8.34 -12.11 2.07
C GLY A 62 9.82 -12.33 2.33
N SER A 63 10.57 -11.22 2.43
CA SER A 63 11.99 -11.20 2.80
C SER A 63 12.34 -9.96 3.61
N LEU A 64 13.33 -10.07 4.49
CA LEU A 64 13.96 -8.91 5.14
C LEU A 64 14.74 -8.11 4.09
N GLY A 65 14.80 -6.77 4.24
CA GLY A 65 15.26 -5.88 3.16
C GLY A 65 16.67 -6.20 2.63
N GLU A 66 17.61 -6.50 3.51
CA GLU A 66 19.00 -6.91 3.19
C GLU A 66 19.11 -8.31 2.55
N HIS A 67 18.00 -9.04 2.48
CA HIS A 67 17.90 -10.42 2.00
C HIS A 67 16.91 -10.58 0.85
N ALA A 68 16.65 -9.52 0.07
CA ALA A 68 15.87 -9.60 -1.16
C ALA A 68 16.30 -10.75 -2.12
N PRO A 69 17.60 -11.10 -2.26
CA PRO A 69 18.04 -12.29 -3.00
C PRO A 69 17.37 -13.62 -2.57
N ALA A 70 17.00 -13.74 -1.29
CA ALA A 70 16.37 -14.94 -0.74
C ALA A 70 14.94 -15.16 -1.28
N ALA A 71 14.20 -14.08 -1.58
CA ALA A 71 12.88 -14.19 -2.21
C ALA A 71 12.95 -14.91 -3.57
N PHE A 72 13.99 -14.62 -4.36
CA PHE A 72 14.20 -15.29 -5.65
C PHE A 72 14.50 -16.78 -5.49
N ALA A 73 15.37 -17.15 -4.55
CA ALA A 73 15.67 -18.55 -4.28
C ALA A 73 14.42 -19.33 -3.87
N LEU A 74 13.53 -18.71 -3.08
CA LEU A 74 12.25 -19.30 -2.69
C LEU A 74 11.29 -19.44 -3.87
N LEU A 75 11.22 -18.44 -4.76
CA LEU A 75 10.40 -18.50 -5.98
C LEU A 75 10.88 -19.63 -6.89
N GLU A 76 12.18 -19.74 -7.15
CA GLU A 76 12.74 -20.82 -7.96
C GLU A 76 12.42 -22.20 -7.35
N SER A 77 12.59 -22.35 -6.04
CA SER A 77 12.29 -23.60 -5.34
C SER A 77 10.80 -23.96 -5.46
N THR A 78 9.92 -22.98 -5.30
CA THR A 78 8.47 -23.13 -5.47
C THR A 78 8.12 -23.60 -6.90
N ILE A 79 8.67 -22.94 -7.93
CA ILE A 79 8.46 -23.31 -9.34
C ILE A 79 8.97 -24.73 -9.61
N ARG A 80 10.16 -25.11 -9.11
CA ARG A 80 10.69 -26.47 -9.26
C ARG A 80 9.77 -27.52 -8.65
N GLN A 81 9.16 -27.22 -7.49
CA GLN A 81 8.21 -28.12 -6.86
C GLN A 81 6.88 -28.22 -7.61
N LEU A 82 6.40 -27.14 -8.21
CA LEU A 82 5.17 -27.13 -8.99
C LEU A 82 5.33 -27.81 -10.35
N ARG A 83 6.50 -27.69 -10.98
CA ARG A 83 6.82 -28.46 -12.20
C ARG A 83 6.73 -29.97 -11.99
N LYS A 84 7.13 -30.46 -10.81
CA LYS A 84 6.97 -31.88 -10.45
C LYS A 84 5.49 -32.32 -10.34
N ARG A 85 4.56 -31.37 -10.27
CA ARG A 85 3.12 -31.59 -10.17
C ARG A 85 2.38 -31.33 -11.48
N ASP A 86 3.11 -31.16 -12.58
CA ASP A 86 2.57 -30.90 -13.92
C ASP A 86 1.67 -29.64 -14.00
N ALA A 87 2.00 -28.61 -13.20
CA ALA A 87 1.33 -27.32 -13.28
C ALA A 87 1.78 -26.59 -14.57
N GLY A 88 0.85 -26.41 -15.52
CA GLY A 88 1.13 -25.73 -16.80
C GLY A 88 1.31 -24.22 -16.69
N SER A 89 0.75 -23.59 -15.66
CA SER A 89 0.95 -22.18 -15.35
C SER A 89 0.99 -21.94 -13.85
N PHE A 90 1.62 -20.84 -13.44
CA PHE A 90 1.76 -20.47 -12.04
C PHE A 90 1.58 -18.96 -11.88
N GLN A 91 0.67 -18.57 -11.02
CA GLN A 91 0.38 -17.16 -10.74
C GLN A 91 1.24 -16.67 -9.58
N VAL A 92 1.82 -15.48 -9.74
CA VAL A 92 2.59 -14.82 -8.69
C VAL A 92 1.89 -13.50 -8.37
N LEU A 93 1.40 -13.36 -7.14
CA LEU A 93 0.84 -12.10 -6.67
C LEU A 93 1.90 -11.39 -5.84
N VAL A 94 2.48 -10.33 -6.41
CA VAL A 94 3.42 -9.47 -5.72
C VAL A 94 3.10 -8.01 -6.01
N PRO A 95 3.27 -7.11 -5.03
CA PRO A 95 3.21 -5.67 -5.26
C PRO A 95 4.21 -5.20 -6.33
N GLU A 96 3.87 -4.14 -7.06
CA GLU A 96 4.79 -3.46 -8.01
C GLU A 96 6.14 -3.05 -7.40
N ASP A 97 6.16 -2.67 -6.11
CA ASP A 97 7.38 -2.29 -5.38
C ASP A 97 8.14 -3.52 -4.81
N HIS A 98 7.62 -4.73 -4.99
CA HIS A 98 8.27 -5.95 -4.52
C HIS A 98 9.55 -6.21 -5.31
N SER A 99 10.60 -6.71 -4.64
CA SER A 99 11.89 -7.01 -5.27
C SER A 99 11.82 -7.99 -6.45
N LEU A 100 10.75 -8.80 -6.51
CA LEU A 100 10.51 -9.74 -7.60
C LEU A 100 9.96 -9.09 -8.87
N TRP A 101 9.34 -7.92 -8.77
CA TRP A 101 8.62 -7.29 -9.88
C TRP A 101 9.52 -7.11 -11.11
N ALA A 102 10.68 -6.50 -10.93
CA ALA A 102 11.62 -6.26 -12.02
C ALA A 102 12.07 -7.54 -12.74
N LEU A 103 12.18 -8.67 -12.02
CA LEU A 103 12.54 -9.96 -12.63
C LEU A 103 11.36 -10.58 -13.38
N LEU A 104 10.18 -10.57 -12.77
CA LEU A 104 8.97 -11.16 -13.36
C LEU A 104 8.59 -10.41 -14.65
N SER A 105 8.58 -9.08 -14.61
CA SER A 105 8.25 -8.22 -15.74
C SER A 105 9.26 -8.28 -16.89
N ALA A 106 10.50 -8.73 -16.63
CA ALA A 106 11.51 -8.96 -17.65
C ALA A 106 11.43 -10.38 -18.27
N SER A 107 10.58 -11.27 -17.75
CA SER A 107 10.48 -12.64 -18.23
C SER A 107 9.60 -12.73 -19.48
N GLU A 108 10.12 -13.30 -20.57
CA GLU A 108 9.35 -13.55 -21.80
C GLU A 108 8.18 -14.54 -21.61
N ASN A 109 8.17 -15.28 -20.50
CA ASN A 109 7.13 -16.27 -20.17
C ASN A 109 6.15 -15.77 -19.09
N ALA A 110 6.22 -14.49 -18.72
CA ALA A 110 5.33 -13.89 -17.74
C ALA A 110 4.32 -12.97 -18.43
N GLU A 111 3.06 -13.09 -18.04
CA GLU A 111 2.01 -12.14 -18.39
C GLU A 111 1.64 -11.40 -17.11
N ALA A 112 1.76 -10.06 -17.13
CA ALA A 112 1.33 -9.20 -16.04
C ALA A 112 -0.15 -8.84 -16.23
N ALA A 113 -0.91 -8.85 -15.14
CA ALA A 113 -2.33 -8.50 -15.16
C ALA A 113 -2.73 -7.82 -13.85
N GLU A 114 -3.35 -6.64 -13.98
CA GLU A 114 -3.79 -5.82 -12.85
C GLU A 114 -4.82 -6.55 -11.98
N HIS A 115 -4.51 -6.76 -10.68
CA HIS A 115 -5.47 -7.33 -9.73
C HIS A 115 -5.90 -6.37 -8.61
N ARG A 116 -7.18 -5.95 -8.62
CA ARG A 116 -7.77 -5.11 -7.56
C ARG A 116 -8.44 -5.96 -6.49
N GLY A 117 -7.76 -6.12 -5.35
CA GLY A 117 -8.14 -7.07 -4.30
C GLY A 117 -9.03 -6.54 -3.16
N HIS A 118 -9.06 -5.23 -2.90
CA HIS A 118 -9.89 -4.70 -1.80
C HIS A 118 -10.83 -3.59 -2.22
N TRP A 119 -11.92 -3.50 -1.46
CA TRP A 119 -12.95 -2.51 -1.59
C TRP A 119 -12.96 -1.69 -0.31
N LEU A 120 -12.67 -0.40 -0.43
CA LEU A 120 -12.71 0.50 0.70
C LEU A 120 -14.07 1.17 0.75
N ARG A 121 -14.66 1.20 1.95
CA ARG A 121 -15.80 2.05 2.23
C ARG A 121 -15.35 3.17 3.14
N GLN A 122 -15.59 4.39 2.70
CA GLN A 122 -15.39 5.57 3.49
C GLN A 122 -16.49 5.69 4.55
N ILE A 123 -16.10 6.05 5.78
CA ILE A 123 -17.01 6.22 6.92
C ILE A 123 -16.84 7.62 7.52
N ASP A 124 -15.60 8.03 7.81
CA ASP A 124 -15.29 9.30 8.47
C ASP A 124 -14.00 9.90 7.89
N TRP A 125 -14.13 10.90 7.01
CA TRP A 125 -12.97 11.57 6.42
C TRP A 125 -12.30 12.51 7.42
N ALA A 126 -13.10 13.20 8.25
CA ALA A 126 -12.59 14.17 9.20
C ALA A 126 -11.72 13.51 10.26
N GLY A 127 -12.21 12.43 10.89
CA GLY A 127 -11.44 11.67 11.87
C GLY A 127 -10.18 11.04 11.27
N MET A 128 -10.27 10.54 10.04
CA MET A 128 -9.13 9.99 9.33
C MET A 128 -8.06 11.05 9.03
N LEU A 129 -8.42 12.21 8.47
CA LEU A 129 -7.43 13.26 8.19
C LEU A 129 -6.84 13.84 9.48
N ALA A 130 -7.64 13.99 10.54
CA ALA A 130 -7.18 14.44 11.85
C ALA A 130 -6.09 13.51 12.42
N TYR A 131 -6.17 12.20 12.18
CA TYR A 131 -5.11 11.26 12.56
C TYR A 131 -3.75 11.58 11.90
N PHE A 132 -3.77 12.15 10.70
CA PHE A 132 -2.56 12.53 9.95
C PHE A 132 -2.11 13.99 10.17
N GLU A 133 -2.69 14.71 11.13
CA GLU A 133 -2.38 16.12 11.41
C GLU A 133 -0.87 16.39 11.53
N VAL A 134 -0.16 15.58 12.33
CA VAL A 134 1.30 15.77 12.53
C VAL A 134 2.06 15.58 11.21
N ALA A 135 1.70 14.57 10.42
CA ALA A 135 2.33 14.31 9.13
C ALA A 135 2.06 15.45 8.14
N PHE A 136 0.84 15.97 8.10
CA PHE A 136 0.47 17.10 7.25
C PHE A 136 1.20 18.38 7.62
N ARG A 137 1.32 18.68 8.91
CA ARG A 137 2.11 19.83 9.39
C ARG A 137 3.56 19.74 8.93
N GLU A 138 4.17 18.56 9.03
CA GLU A 138 5.55 18.35 8.58
C GLU A 138 5.70 18.48 7.06
N ARG A 139 4.75 17.92 6.30
CA ARG A 139 4.72 18.04 4.83
C ARG A 139 4.57 19.50 4.38
N ALA A 140 3.62 20.23 4.94
CA ALA A 140 3.40 21.65 4.65
C ALA A 140 4.64 22.49 5.02
N ARG A 141 5.25 22.23 6.18
CA ARG A 141 6.50 22.89 6.61
C ARG A 141 7.65 22.64 5.64
N ARG A 142 7.83 21.38 5.19
CA ARG A 142 8.86 21.02 4.19
C ARG A 142 8.63 21.74 2.87
N ALA A 143 7.38 21.93 2.46
CA ALA A 143 7.01 22.67 1.26
C ALA A 143 7.08 24.21 1.43
N GLY A 144 7.28 24.70 2.66
CA GLY A 144 7.25 26.12 2.98
C GLY A 144 5.87 26.74 2.79
N ILE A 145 4.80 25.97 3.04
CA ILE A 145 3.41 26.40 2.85
C ILE A 145 2.74 26.57 4.21
N GLU A 146 2.20 27.76 4.44
CA GLU A 146 1.32 28.08 5.56
C GLU A 146 0.03 28.67 4.99
N PRO A 147 -1.13 27.97 5.11
CA PRO A 147 -2.38 28.48 4.60
C PRO A 147 -2.78 29.80 5.26
N ALA A 148 -3.18 30.79 4.46
CA ALA A 148 -3.66 32.07 5.00
C ALA A 148 -4.95 31.92 5.83
N ARG A 149 -5.76 30.90 5.52
CA ARG A 149 -7.02 30.56 6.19
C ARG A 149 -7.21 29.05 6.23
N PRO A 150 -8.14 28.52 7.05
CA PRO A 150 -8.49 27.10 7.03
C PRO A 150 -8.94 26.68 5.62
N VAL A 151 -8.47 25.50 5.19
CA VAL A 151 -8.79 24.94 3.87
C VAL A 151 -9.80 23.83 4.05
N THR A 152 -10.92 23.91 3.33
CA THR A 152 -12.05 23.00 3.45
C THR A 152 -12.33 22.31 2.13
N LEU A 153 -12.35 20.98 2.14
CA LEU A 153 -12.61 20.14 0.97
C LEU A 153 -13.97 19.44 1.16
N SER A 154 -14.79 19.40 0.12
CA SER A 154 -15.90 18.45 0.06
C SER A 154 -15.35 17.14 -0.49
N MET A 155 -15.43 16.07 0.30
CA MET A 155 -14.94 14.74 -0.06
C MET A 155 -16.13 13.77 -0.08
N GLY A 156 -16.79 13.69 -1.24
CA GLY A 156 -18.06 12.97 -1.38
C GLY A 156 -19.21 13.71 -0.69
N ALA A 157 -19.74 13.14 0.38
CA ALA A 157 -20.87 13.72 1.14
C ALA A 157 -20.44 14.47 2.41
N GLN A 158 -19.13 14.57 2.68
CA GLN A 158 -18.60 15.20 3.89
C GLN A 158 -17.79 16.44 3.53
N THR A 159 -18.00 17.51 4.27
CA THR A 159 -17.15 18.70 4.22
C THR A 159 -16.11 18.59 5.32
N VAL A 160 -14.82 18.66 4.95
CA VAL A 160 -13.71 18.40 5.85
C VAL A 160 -12.72 19.55 5.78
N THR A 161 -12.40 20.12 6.94
CA THR A 161 -11.30 21.08 7.05
C THR A 161 -9.99 20.33 7.24
N LEU A 162 -8.98 20.67 6.44
CA LEU A 162 -7.65 20.09 6.57
C LEU A 162 -7.05 20.47 7.93
N PRO A 163 -6.47 19.50 8.68
CA PRO A 163 -5.94 19.75 10.01
C PRO A 163 -4.55 20.40 9.93
N LEU A 164 -4.53 21.65 9.48
CA LEU A 164 -3.33 22.49 9.38
C LEU A 164 -3.53 23.78 10.16
N PRO A 165 -2.47 24.30 10.81
CA PRO A 165 -2.49 25.66 11.31
C PRO A 165 -2.64 26.63 10.13
N SER A 166 -3.43 27.68 10.32
CA SER A 166 -3.60 28.78 9.38
C SER A 166 -3.32 30.11 10.05
N ALA A 167 -2.93 31.11 9.26
CA ALA A 167 -2.61 32.44 9.76
C ALA A 167 -3.83 33.19 10.33
N SER A 168 -5.05 32.78 9.95
CA SER A 168 -6.31 33.24 10.54
C SER A 168 -7.10 32.04 11.11
N GLU A 169 -7.81 32.27 12.21
CA GLU A 169 -8.81 31.34 12.79
C GLU A 169 -10.22 31.56 12.21
N ASP A 170 -10.39 32.51 11.28
CA ASP A 170 -11.69 32.75 10.65
C ASP A 170 -12.18 31.46 10.00
N ALA A 171 -13.34 30.99 10.48
CA ALA A 171 -13.95 29.76 9.98
C ALA A 171 -14.13 29.87 8.47
N ALA A 172 -13.59 28.91 7.72
CA ALA A 172 -13.79 28.83 6.29
C ALA A 172 -15.29 28.67 5.99
N THR A 173 -15.94 29.74 5.53
CA THR A 173 -17.36 29.73 5.19
C THR A 173 -17.64 29.14 3.81
N THR A 174 -16.59 28.84 3.03
CA THR A 174 -16.68 28.34 1.66
C THR A 174 -15.87 27.06 1.50
N CYS A 175 -16.44 26.08 0.79
CA CYS A 175 -15.71 24.91 0.33
C CYS A 175 -14.72 25.32 -0.76
N ASP A 176 -13.45 24.96 -0.59
CA ASP A 176 -12.35 25.33 -1.49
C ASP A 176 -12.24 24.39 -2.69
N LEU A 177 -12.66 23.14 -2.52
CA LEU A 177 -12.66 22.16 -3.58
C LEU A 177 -13.70 21.08 -3.35
N GLU A 178 -14.49 20.79 -4.38
CA GLU A 178 -15.43 19.67 -4.37
C GLU A 178 -14.84 18.46 -5.10
N LEU A 179 -14.63 17.38 -4.34
CA LEU A 179 -14.15 16.10 -4.84
C LEU A 179 -15.29 15.10 -4.80
N ASN A 180 -15.52 14.43 -5.93
CA ASN A 180 -16.32 13.21 -5.91
C ASN A 180 -15.58 12.11 -5.11
N GLN A 181 -16.29 11.03 -4.78
CA GLN A 181 -15.73 9.96 -3.94
C GLN A 181 -14.49 9.30 -4.57
N ILE A 182 -14.45 9.17 -5.89
CA ILE A 182 -13.34 8.54 -6.61
C ILE A 182 -12.10 9.44 -6.52
N ASP A 183 -12.24 10.74 -6.78
CA ASP A 183 -11.11 11.67 -6.74
C ASP A 183 -10.59 11.87 -5.32
N ALA A 184 -11.47 11.87 -4.31
CA ALA A 184 -11.07 11.85 -2.91
C ALA A 184 -10.20 10.63 -2.57
N PHE A 185 -10.60 9.43 -3.04
CA PHE A 185 -9.79 8.23 -2.85
C PHE A 185 -8.47 8.29 -3.61
N ARG A 186 -8.50 8.69 -4.88
CA ARG A 186 -7.28 8.80 -5.70
C ARG A 186 -6.29 9.80 -5.09
N LEU A 187 -6.79 10.90 -4.51
CA LEU A 187 -5.97 11.91 -3.87
C LEU A 187 -5.28 11.33 -2.64
N VAL A 188 -6.02 10.70 -1.71
CA VAL A 188 -5.41 10.11 -0.51
C VAL A 188 -4.48 8.94 -0.83
N THR A 189 -4.63 8.33 -2.01
CA THR A 189 -3.70 7.30 -2.50
C THR A 189 -2.54 7.81 -3.35
N GLY A 190 -2.42 9.12 -3.57
CA GLY A 190 -1.40 9.69 -4.46
C GLY A 190 -1.57 9.31 -5.94
N ALA A 191 -2.69 8.68 -6.32
CA ALA A 191 -2.99 8.26 -7.69
C ALA A 191 -3.47 9.41 -8.59
N VAL A 192 -3.57 10.61 -8.04
CA VAL A 192 -3.83 11.85 -8.74
C VAL A 192 -3.17 12.99 -7.97
N ARG A 193 -2.60 13.96 -8.70
CA ARG A 193 -2.04 15.17 -8.11
C ARG A 193 -3.16 16.14 -7.79
N GLY A 194 -3.11 16.76 -6.61
CA GLY A 194 -4.06 17.80 -6.21
C GLY A 194 -4.11 18.98 -7.18
N SER A 195 -2.98 19.35 -7.77
CA SER A 195 -2.89 20.38 -8.83
C SER A 195 -3.66 20.04 -10.10
N SER A 196 -4.04 18.78 -10.32
CA SER A 196 -4.90 18.38 -11.45
C SER A 196 -6.40 18.41 -11.12
N LEU A 197 -6.75 18.63 -9.84
CA LEU A 197 -8.13 18.65 -9.35
C LEU A 197 -8.67 20.06 -9.16
N THR A 198 -7.82 21.09 -9.26
CA THR A 198 -8.20 22.50 -9.06
C THR A 198 -7.45 23.44 -9.98
N ASP A 199 -8.09 24.54 -10.37
CA ASP A 199 -7.46 25.64 -11.11
C ASP A 199 -6.74 26.64 -10.19
N ASP A 200 -6.93 26.53 -8.86
CA ASP A 200 -6.23 27.34 -7.87
C ASP A 200 -4.81 26.78 -7.65
N ALA A 201 -3.80 27.52 -8.13
CA ALA A 201 -2.41 27.11 -8.05
C ALA A 201 -1.88 26.98 -6.62
N GLU A 202 -2.36 27.81 -5.68
CA GLU A 202 -1.92 27.75 -4.27
C GLU A 202 -2.51 26.52 -3.59
N LEU A 203 -3.81 26.29 -3.80
CA LEU A 203 -4.49 25.09 -3.30
C LEU A 203 -3.89 23.82 -3.92
N GLY A 204 -3.65 23.82 -5.23
CA GLY A 204 -3.05 22.68 -5.93
C GLY A 204 -1.68 22.32 -5.36
N LYS A 205 -0.82 23.32 -5.14
CA LYS A 205 0.49 23.12 -4.54
C LYS A 205 0.40 22.61 -3.10
N LEU A 206 -0.56 23.11 -2.31
CA LEU A 206 -0.81 22.61 -0.96
C LEU A 206 -1.22 21.13 -1.00
N LEU A 207 -2.21 20.78 -1.82
CA LEU A 207 -2.70 19.41 -1.95
C LEU A 207 -1.60 18.45 -2.42
N ASP A 208 -0.80 18.84 -3.42
CA ASP A 208 0.35 18.04 -3.89
C ASP A 208 1.38 17.79 -2.78
N SER A 209 1.55 18.75 -1.87
CA SER A 209 2.46 18.61 -0.71
C SER A 209 1.86 17.73 0.38
N LEU A 210 0.55 17.78 0.61
CA LEU A 210 -0.09 16.98 1.65
C LEU A 210 -0.32 15.52 1.23
N PHE A 211 -0.63 15.31 -0.05
CA PHE A 211 -1.03 14.03 -0.62
C PHE A 211 -0.02 13.59 -1.71
N GLU A 212 1.26 13.53 -1.33
CA GLU A 212 2.37 13.22 -2.23
C GLU A 212 2.23 11.86 -2.92
N GLU A 213 2.57 11.80 -4.21
CA GLU A 213 2.58 10.58 -5.03
C GLU A 213 3.60 9.55 -4.50
N ASP A 214 4.78 10.00 -4.10
CA ASP A 214 5.86 9.15 -3.57
C ASP A 214 5.70 8.82 -2.07
N SER A 215 4.74 9.45 -1.40
CA SER A 215 4.44 9.23 0.03
C SER A 215 2.95 9.44 0.30
N PRO A 216 2.07 8.62 -0.27
CA PRO A 216 0.63 8.80 -0.11
C PRO A 216 0.21 8.49 1.32
N ILE A 217 -0.96 8.99 1.73
CA ILE A 217 -1.56 8.64 3.03
C ILE A 217 -1.91 7.16 3.04
N PHE A 218 -2.50 6.73 1.92
CA PHE A 218 -2.72 5.33 1.64
C PHE A 218 -1.91 4.92 0.44
N TRP A 219 -0.84 4.15 0.61
CA TRP A 219 -0.24 3.48 -0.53
C TRP A 219 -1.34 2.80 -1.37
N PRO A 220 -1.37 3.03 -2.70
CA PRO A 220 -2.29 2.32 -3.57
C PRO A 220 -2.19 0.86 -3.20
N MET A 221 -3.33 0.22 -2.99
CA MET A 221 -3.31 -1.20 -2.68
C MET A 221 -2.69 -1.87 -3.87
N ASP A 222 -1.50 -2.43 -3.62
CA ASP A 222 -0.64 -3.17 -4.53
C ASP A 222 -1.33 -3.38 -5.88
N VAL A 223 -0.95 -2.52 -6.83
CA VAL A 223 -1.11 -2.87 -8.24
C VAL A 223 -0.20 -4.08 -8.40
N VAL A 224 -0.83 -5.23 -8.63
CA VAL A 224 -0.18 -6.49 -9.01
C VAL A 224 -0.37 -6.63 -10.50
#